data_AF-A0A1W2H5N9-F1
#
_entry.id   AF-A0A1W2H5N9-F1
#
_cell.length_a   1.000
_cell.length_b   1.000
_cell.length_c   1.000
_cell.angle_alpha   90.00
_cell.angle_beta   90.00
_cell.angle_gamma   90.00
#
_symmetry.space_group_name_H-M   'P 1'
#
loop_
_entity.id
_entity.type
_entity.pdbx_description
1 polymer ?
#
loop_
_entity_poly.entity_id
_entity_poly.type
_entity_poly.pdbx_seq_one_letter_code
_entity_poly.pdbx_strand_id
1 'polypeptide(L)'
;MRQLTDKELQEIRNTILQKEISSAEILMEVYDHYVSHLQEFPIEEFNDQLFELEEKFTYAYCHALQAKFNKEIKKELSSLHWQVFKRYFCLSKILYVLIFSFLAFQMSRYVTDEKEIAIIVLSPLLILAGAHIFFLMKSHFRIKAIKKDFNTEGPLQSSLYYPFSEKLYLPVVMAYVIMWSVESVFNSNDIANLAPSIAAIIFIILSIYVLTLLEVWQIKTKTALI
;
A
#
# COMPACT_ATOMS: atom_id res chain seq x y z
N MET A 1 31.68 -14.97 14.19
CA MET A 1 30.46 -14.45 14.83
C MET A 1 30.07 -15.39 15.95
N ARG A 2 29.99 -14.85 17.16
CA ARG A 2 29.51 -15.56 18.35
C ARG A 2 27.99 -15.79 18.22
N GLN A 3 27.46 -16.84 18.84
CA GLN A 3 26.01 -17.03 18.98
C GLN A 3 25.52 -16.34 20.25
N LEU A 4 24.50 -15.50 20.13
CA LEU A 4 23.85 -14.86 21.28
C LEU A 4 22.97 -15.88 22.01
N THR A 5 22.94 -15.77 23.32
CA THR A 5 22.08 -16.57 24.20
C THR A 5 20.64 -16.07 24.14
N ASP A 6 19.68 -16.92 24.52
CA ASP A 6 18.26 -16.53 24.56
C ASP A 6 18.00 -15.32 25.47
N LYS A 7 18.81 -15.15 26.53
CA LYS A 7 18.72 -14.01 27.44
C LYS A 7 19.16 -12.70 26.76
N GLU A 8 20.30 -12.72 26.07
CA GLU A 8 20.81 -11.58 25.29
C GLU A 8 19.82 -11.20 24.18
N LEU A 9 19.25 -12.19 23.48
CA LEU A 9 18.22 -11.94 22.46
C LEU A 9 16.95 -11.33 23.04
N GLN A 10 16.52 -11.77 24.22
CA GLN A 10 15.35 -11.21 24.89
C GLN A 10 15.60 -9.76 25.34
N GLU A 11 16.80 -9.47 25.82
CA GLU A 11 17.22 -8.12 26.21
C GLU A 11 17.21 -7.17 25.02
N ILE A 12 17.81 -7.57 23.90
CA ILE A 12 17.76 -6.82 22.63
C ILE A 12 16.31 -6.52 22.21
N ARG A 13 15.42 -7.53 22.25
CA ARG A 13 14.00 -7.33 21.90
C ARG A 13 13.35 -6.30 22.82
N ASN A 14 13.56 -6.41 24.13
CA ASN A 14 12.98 -5.49 25.10
C ASN A 14 13.48 -4.04 24.87
N THR A 15 14.78 -3.86 24.64
CA THR A 15 15.39 -2.56 24.31
C THR A 15 14.78 -1.94 23.06
N ILE A 16 14.62 -2.73 21.98
CA ILE A 16 14.08 -2.23 20.71
C ILE A 16 12.59 -1.90 20.84
N LEU A 17 11.82 -2.69 21.60
CA LEU A 17 10.39 -2.44 21.82
C LEU A 17 10.12 -1.11 22.52
N GLN A 18 11.02 -0.67 23.41
CA GLN A 18 10.92 0.64 24.06
C GLN A 18 11.06 1.81 23.08
N LYS A 19 11.55 1.58 21.85
CA LYS A 19 11.66 2.60 20.80
C LYS A 19 10.35 2.82 20.03
N GLU A 20 9.28 2.07 20.34
CA GLU A 20 7.92 2.19 19.77
C GLU A 20 7.86 2.20 18.24
N ILE A 21 8.74 1.44 17.59
CA ILE A 21 8.79 1.31 16.14
C ILE A 21 7.50 0.65 15.64
N SER A 22 6.77 1.33 14.76
CA SER A 22 5.50 0.86 14.20
C SER A 22 5.65 0.20 12.82
N SER A 23 6.75 0.43 12.12
CA SER A 23 7.07 -0.28 10.87
C SER A 23 7.72 -1.63 11.15
N ALA A 24 7.11 -2.70 10.65
CA ALA A 24 7.66 -4.06 10.75
C ALA A 24 9.03 -4.19 10.08
N GLU A 25 9.23 -3.54 8.94
CA GLU A 25 10.48 -3.55 8.19
C GLU A 25 11.60 -2.85 8.96
N ILE A 26 11.33 -1.68 9.53
CA ILE A 26 12.32 -0.96 10.34
C ILE A 26 12.61 -1.71 11.64
N LEU A 27 11.58 -2.31 12.27
CA LEU A 27 11.77 -3.11 13.48
C LEU A 27 12.72 -4.30 13.22
N MET A 28 12.48 -5.02 12.12
CA MET A 28 13.34 -6.13 11.72
C MET A 28 14.76 -5.69 11.36
N GLU A 29 14.91 -4.58 10.64
CA GLU A 29 16.22 -4.05 10.25
C GLU A 29 17.04 -3.62 11.48
N VAL A 30 16.42 -2.90 12.41
CA VAL A 30 17.07 -2.50 13.66
C VAL A 30 17.44 -3.73 14.48
N TYR A 31 16.55 -4.72 14.56
CA TYR A 31 16.85 -5.98 15.25
C TYR A 31 18.02 -6.75 14.61
N ASP A 32 18.04 -6.89 13.29
CA ASP A 32 19.13 -7.56 12.57
C ASP A 32 20.45 -6.81 12.75
N HIS A 33 20.42 -5.47 12.73
CA HIS A 33 21.59 -4.65 13.00
C HIS A 33 22.12 -4.83 14.43
N TYR A 34 21.24 -4.85 15.44
CA TYR A 34 21.63 -5.13 16.83
C TYR A 34 22.25 -6.51 16.98
N VAL A 35 21.61 -7.54 16.42
CA VAL A 35 22.08 -8.92 16.51
C VAL A 35 23.43 -9.07 15.81
N SER A 36 23.56 -8.62 14.57
CA SER A 36 24.80 -8.72 13.81
C SER A 36 25.96 -7.98 14.48
N HIS A 37 25.73 -6.73 14.95
CA HIS A 37 26.74 -5.97 15.70
C HIS A 37 27.17 -6.71 16.97
N LEU A 38 26.23 -7.14 17.82
CA LEU A 38 26.55 -7.78 19.11
C LEU A 38 27.18 -9.17 18.96
N GLN A 39 27.00 -9.85 17.83
CA GLN A 39 27.66 -11.12 17.52
C GLN A 39 29.16 -10.98 17.17
N GLU A 40 29.63 -9.76 16.91
CA GLU A 40 31.04 -9.48 16.62
C GLU A 40 31.88 -9.36 17.89
N PHE A 41 31.25 -9.13 19.05
CA PHE A 41 31.92 -8.86 20.31
C PHE A 41 31.88 -10.05 21.29
N PRO A 42 32.87 -10.15 22.19
CA PRO A 42 32.87 -11.16 23.24
C PRO A 42 31.80 -10.89 24.30
N ILE A 43 31.50 -11.88 25.15
CA ILE A 43 30.38 -11.80 26.12
C ILE A 43 30.59 -10.72 27.17
N GLU A 44 31.84 -10.45 27.51
CA GLU A 44 32.23 -9.47 28.50
C GLU A 44 31.89 -8.04 28.04
N GLU A 45 31.85 -7.80 26.73
CA GLU A 45 31.60 -6.49 26.12
C GLU A 45 30.13 -6.29 25.69
N PHE A 46 29.28 -7.31 25.85
CA PHE A 46 27.90 -7.28 25.36
C PHE A 46 27.11 -6.08 25.88
N ASN A 47 27.15 -5.83 27.19
CA ASN A 47 26.39 -4.76 27.82
C ASN A 47 26.88 -3.37 27.40
N ASP A 48 28.20 -3.21 27.30
CA ASP A 48 28.81 -1.94 26.88
C ASP A 48 28.45 -1.62 25.43
N GLN A 49 28.51 -2.63 24.55
CA GLN A 49 28.12 -2.48 23.15
C GLN A 49 26.61 -2.29 22.96
N LEU A 50 25.78 -2.95 23.78
CA LEU A 50 24.34 -2.73 23.77
C LEU A 50 24.00 -1.29 24.19
N PHE A 51 24.65 -0.78 25.22
CA PHE A 51 24.49 0.61 25.66
C PHE A 51 24.91 1.61 24.57
N GLU A 52 26.05 1.40 23.90
CA GLU A 52 26.45 2.23 22.76
C GLU A 52 25.43 2.21 21.62
N LEU A 53 24.82 1.05 21.33
CA LEU A 53 23.76 0.95 20.35
C LEU A 53 22.51 1.72 20.79
N GLU A 54 22.15 1.70 22.07
CA GLU A 54 21.01 2.46 22.59
C GLU A 54 21.19 3.97 22.45
N GLU A 55 22.41 4.49 22.62
CA GLU A 55 22.74 5.90 22.40
C GLU A 55 22.63 6.29 20.92
N LYS A 56 22.95 5.37 20.00
CA LYS A 56 22.83 5.60 18.55
C LYS A 56 21.37 5.49 18.09
N PHE A 57 20.68 4.41 18.49
CA PHE A 57 19.29 4.12 18.15
C PHE A 57 18.34 4.64 19.23
N THR A 58 18.34 5.96 19.38
CA THR A 58 17.36 6.66 20.22
C THR A 58 15.96 6.57 19.63
N TYR A 59 14.94 6.79 20.46
CA TYR A 59 13.55 6.91 20.01
C TYR A 59 13.42 7.89 18.83
N ALA A 60 13.97 9.09 18.99
CA ALA A 60 13.90 10.14 17.97
C ALA A 60 14.57 9.70 16.66
N TYR A 61 15.72 9.04 16.73
CA TYR A 61 16.42 8.52 15.56
C TYR A 61 15.59 7.46 14.84
N CYS A 62 15.05 6.47 15.56
CA CYS A 62 14.22 5.42 14.97
C CYS A 62 12.95 5.97 14.31
N HIS A 63 12.28 6.94 14.93
CA HIS A 63 11.11 7.59 14.33
C HIS A 63 11.47 8.45 13.10
N ALA A 64 12.62 9.14 13.13
CA ALA A 64 13.12 9.87 11.96
C ALA A 64 13.47 8.91 10.80
N LEU A 65 14.09 7.76 11.11
CA LEU A 65 14.38 6.70 10.16
C LEU A 65 13.10 6.15 9.53
N GLN A 66 12.09 5.85 10.35
CA GLN A 66 10.78 5.40 9.88
C GLN A 66 10.09 6.44 8.99
N ALA A 67 10.11 7.72 9.38
CA ALA A 67 9.50 8.79 8.59
C ALA A 67 10.20 8.95 7.23
N LYS A 68 11.53 8.89 7.21
CA LYS A 68 12.33 8.94 5.98
C LYS A 68 12.03 7.75 5.08
N PHE A 69 12.01 6.54 5.62
CA PHE A 69 11.70 5.32 4.90
C PHE A 69 10.30 5.35 4.28
N ASN A 70 9.28 5.74 5.06
CA ASN A 70 7.91 5.88 4.57
C ASN A 70 7.79 6.91 3.44
N LYS A 71 8.52 8.03 3.54
CA LYS A 71 8.56 9.07 2.50
C LYS A 71 9.19 8.54 1.21
N GLU A 72 10.30 7.80 1.32
CA GLU A 72 10.97 7.17 0.17
C GLU A 72 10.08 6.13 -0.50
N ILE A 73 9.43 5.26 0.28
CA ILE A 73 8.45 4.28 -0.23
C ILE A 73 7.30 4.97 -0.96
N LYS A 74 6.73 6.05 -0.41
CA LYS A 74 5.62 6.76 -1.06
C LYS A 74 6.05 7.35 -2.41
N LYS A 75 7.28 7.89 -2.49
CA LYS A 75 7.87 8.41 -3.73
C LYS A 75 8.12 7.28 -4.73
N GLU A 76 8.71 6.18 -4.28
CA GLU A 76 9.00 5.01 -5.10
C GLU A 76 7.72 4.40 -5.67
N LEU A 77 6.70 4.21 -4.84
CA LEU A 77 5.40 3.67 -5.24
C LEU A 77 4.73 4.56 -6.29
N SER A 78 4.79 5.88 -6.11
CA SER A 78 4.23 6.83 -7.09
C SER A 78 4.99 6.82 -8.40
N SER A 79 6.33 6.76 -8.35
CA SER A 79 7.17 6.62 -9.54
C SER A 79 6.87 5.32 -10.28
N LEU A 80 6.81 4.19 -9.56
CA LEU A 80 6.51 2.88 -10.12
C LEU A 80 5.12 2.85 -10.76
N HIS A 81 4.11 3.41 -10.08
CA HIS A 81 2.75 3.51 -10.61
C HIS A 81 2.72 4.31 -11.91
N TRP A 82 3.42 5.43 -11.97
CA TRP A 82 3.53 6.23 -13.19
C TRP A 82 4.24 5.50 -14.33
N GLN A 83 5.32 4.76 -14.02
CA GLN A 83 6.02 3.93 -15.00
C GLN A 83 5.12 2.82 -15.55
N VAL A 84 4.39 2.11 -14.68
CA VAL A 84 3.44 1.07 -15.08
C VAL A 84 2.33 1.68 -15.94
N PHE A 85 1.75 2.82 -15.53
CA PHE A 85 0.75 3.53 -16.31
C PHE A 85 1.24 3.85 -17.73
N LYS A 86 2.45 4.42 -17.87
CA LYS A 86 3.03 4.70 -19.19
C LYS A 86 3.17 3.45 -20.06
N ARG A 87 3.52 2.30 -19.47
CA ARG A 87 3.65 1.03 -20.21
C ARG A 87 2.35 0.57 -20.86
N TYR A 88 1.18 0.95 -20.32
CA TYR A 88 -0.12 0.64 -20.94
C TYR A 88 -0.35 1.40 -22.26
N PHE A 89 0.36 2.51 -22.47
CA PHE A 89 0.28 3.30 -23.69
C PHE A 89 1.45 3.04 -24.66
N CYS A 90 2.28 2.03 -24.38
CA CYS A 90 3.25 1.52 -25.36
C CYS A 90 2.54 0.70 -26.44
N LEU A 91 3.15 0.62 -27.63
CA LEU A 91 2.57 0.05 -28.85
C LEU A 91 2.01 -1.38 -28.68
N SER A 92 2.63 -2.19 -27.81
CA SER A 92 2.18 -3.56 -27.51
C SER A 92 0.94 -3.63 -26.62
N LYS A 93 0.73 -2.66 -25.72
CA LYS A 93 -0.40 -2.64 -24.78
C LYS A 93 -1.53 -1.69 -25.21
N ILE A 94 -1.24 -0.68 -26.03
CA ILE A 94 -2.22 0.32 -26.45
C ILE A 94 -3.37 -0.29 -27.25
N LEU A 95 -3.10 -1.36 -28.03
CA LEU A 95 -4.15 -2.06 -28.77
C LEU A 95 -5.20 -2.66 -27.82
N TYR A 96 -4.79 -3.24 -26.70
CA TYR A 96 -5.71 -3.74 -25.69
C TYR A 96 -6.53 -2.61 -25.05
N VAL A 97 -5.88 -1.48 -24.76
CA VAL A 97 -6.57 -0.30 -24.21
C VAL A 97 -7.61 0.23 -25.21
N LEU A 98 -7.29 0.31 -26.49
CA LEU A 98 -8.22 0.76 -27.54
C LEU A 98 -9.39 -0.20 -27.72
N ILE A 99 -9.14 -1.52 -27.80
CA ILE A 99 -10.19 -2.53 -27.91
C ILE A 99 -11.10 -2.48 -26.68
N PHE A 100 -10.53 -2.44 -25.47
CA PHE A 100 -11.30 -2.33 -24.23
C PHE A 100 -12.14 -1.06 -24.19
N SER A 101 -11.56 0.09 -24.58
CA SER A 101 -12.26 1.38 -24.61
C SER A 101 -13.40 1.37 -25.62
N PHE A 102 -13.17 0.79 -26.80
CA PHE A 102 -14.20 0.65 -27.83
C PHE A 102 -15.36 -0.23 -27.34
N LEU A 103 -15.07 -1.36 -26.71
CA LEU A 103 -16.10 -2.24 -26.14
C LEU A 103 -16.89 -1.56 -25.02
N ALA A 104 -16.20 -0.87 -24.11
CA ALA A 104 -16.85 -0.12 -23.03
C ALA A 104 -17.78 0.99 -23.57
N PHE A 105 -17.33 1.71 -24.59
CA PHE A 105 -18.16 2.73 -25.26
C PHE A 105 -19.35 2.13 -26.00
N GLN A 106 -19.18 0.98 -26.65
CA GLN A 106 -20.30 0.31 -27.31
C GLN A 106 -21.32 -0.22 -26.30
N MET A 107 -20.85 -0.77 -25.17
CA MET A 107 -21.72 -1.19 -24.07
C MET A 107 -22.51 -0.02 -23.48
N SER A 108 -21.92 1.17 -23.36
CA SER A 108 -22.62 2.32 -22.78
C SER A 108 -23.81 2.81 -23.60
N ARG A 109 -23.90 2.43 -24.89
CA ARG A 109 -25.05 2.77 -25.74
C ARG A 109 -26.31 1.96 -25.40
N TYR A 110 -26.16 0.85 -24.69
CA TYR A 110 -27.25 -0.01 -24.25
C TYR A 110 -27.72 0.28 -22.82
N VAL A 111 -27.05 1.22 -22.16
CA VAL A 111 -27.34 1.64 -20.79
C VAL A 111 -28.44 2.69 -20.84
N THR A 112 -29.58 2.39 -20.21
CA THR A 112 -30.78 3.22 -20.33
C THR A 112 -31.30 3.73 -18.99
N ASP A 113 -30.98 3.04 -17.89
CA ASP A 113 -31.39 3.42 -16.54
C ASP A 113 -30.22 4.03 -15.73
N GLU A 114 -30.54 4.95 -14.83
CA GLU A 114 -29.58 5.59 -13.92
C GLU A 114 -28.85 4.57 -13.04
N LYS A 115 -29.54 3.49 -12.65
CA LYS A 115 -28.95 2.40 -11.87
C LYS A 115 -27.86 1.66 -12.66
N GLU A 116 -28.06 1.44 -13.94
CA GLU A 116 -27.07 0.80 -14.81
C GLU A 116 -25.84 1.69 -14.99
N ILE A 117 -26.05 3.00 -15.15
CA ILE A 117 -24.97 4.02 -15.18
C ILE A 117 -24.15 3.95 -13.88
N ALA A 118 -24.81 3.95 -12.73
CA ALA A 118 -24.16 3.86 -11.43
C ALA A 118 -23.34 2.58 -11.30
N ILE A 119 -23.88 1.42 -11.72
CA ILE A 119 -23.17 0.13 -11.69
C ILE A 119 -21.89 0.19 -12.53
N ILE A 120 -21.95 0.75 -13.74
CA ILE A 120 -20.77 0.88 -14.60
C ILE A 120 -19.68 1.70 -13.91
N VAL A 121 -20.02 2.87 -13.38
CA VAL A 121 -19.06 3.74 -12.69
C VAL A 121 -18.49 3.09 -11.43
N LEU A 122 -19.34 2.40 -10.66
CA LEU A 122 -18.94 1.77 -9.40
C LEU A 122 -18.15 0.47 -9.59
N SER A 123 -18.32 -0.23 -10.72
CA SER A 123 -17.75 -1.56 -10.89
C SER A 123 -16.21 -1.63 -10.74
N PRO A 124 -15.38 -0.70 -11.27
CA PRO A 124 -13.94 -0.74 -11.03
C PRO A 124 -13.60 -0.43 -9.57
N LEU A 125 -14.41 0.38 -8.90
CA LEU A 125 -14.21 0.74 -7.50
C LEU A 125 -14.53 -0.42 -6.56
N LEU A 126 -15.54 -1.24 -6.90
CA LEU A 126 -15.80 -2.49 -6.19
C LEU A 126 -14.60 -3.44 -6.29
N ILE A 127 -13.94 -3.49 -7.44
CA ILE A 127 -12.70 -4.26 -7.61
C ILE A 127 -11.59 -3.69 -6.70
N LEU A 128 -11.42 -2.35 -6.63
CA LEU A 128 -10.45 -1.73 -5.71
C LEU A 128 -10.76 -2.02 -4.25
N ALA A 129 -12.03 -1.95 -3.85
CA ALA A 129 -12.47 -2.25 -2.48
C ALA A 129 -12.18 -3.71 -2.13
N GLY A 130 -12.50 -4.66 -3.03
CA GLY A 130 -12.15 -6.07 -2.86
C GLY A 130 -10.64 -6.29 -2.78
N ALA A 131 -9.86 -5.63 -3.63
CA ALA A 131 -8.40 -5.69 -3.59
C ALA A 131 -7.82 -5.10 -2.28
N HIS A 132 -8.44 -4.05 -1.75
CA HIS A 132 -8.09 -3.46 -0.46
C HIS A 132 -8.35 -4.43 0.69
N ILE A 133 -9.53 -5.03 0.76
CA ILE A 133 -9.85 -6.05 1.77
C ILE A 133 -8.84 -7.21 1.70
N PHE A 134 -8.55 -7.71 0.50
CA PHE A 134 -7.57 -8.76 0.30
C PHE A 134 -6.17 -8.34 0.78
N PHE A 135 -5.74 -7.12 0.45
CA PHE A 135 -4.48 -6.56 0.91
C PHE A 135 -4.40 -6.49 2.44
N LEU A 136 -5.46 -6.01 3.10
CA LEU A 136 -5.56 -5.96 4.56
C LEU A 136 -5.42 -7.36 5.17
N MET A 137 -6.12 -8.36 4.62
CA MET A 137 -6.03 -9.74 5.09
C MET A 137 -4.61 -10.28 4.97
N LYS A 138 -3.99 -10.15 3.79
CA LYS A 138 -2.63 -10.65 3.53
C LYS A 138 -1.61 -9.98 4.45
N SER A 139 -1.69 -8.65 4.59
CA SER A 139 -0.84 -7.87 5.49
C SER A 139 -0.99 -8.33 6.94
N HIS A 140 -2.22 -8.58 7.40
CA HIS A 140 -2.48 -9.05 8.76
C HIS A 140 -1.79 -10.39 9.05
N PHE A 141 -1.91 -11.37 8.15
CA PHE A 141 -1.28 -12.68 8.35
C PHE A 141 0.24 -12.60 8.42
N ARG A 142 0.89 -11.76 7.61
CA ARG A 142 2.35 -11.60 7.63
C ARG A 142 2.84 -10.87 8.89
N ILE A 143 2.18 -9.78 9.25
CA ILE A 143 2.52 -9.01 10.47
C ILE A 143 2.30 -9.86 11.72
N LYS A 144 1.30 -10.74 11.74
CA LYS A 144 1.02 -11.62 12.89
C LYS A 144 2.23 -12.50 13.27
N ALA A 145 3.01 -12.97 12.29
CA ALA A 145 4.23 -13.73 12.56
C ALA A 145 5.27 -12.88 13.29
N ILE A 146 5.54 -11.68 12.77
CA ILE A 146 6.50 -10.74 13.37
C ILE A 146 6.05 -10.30 14.76
N LYS A 147 4.75 -10.01 14.94
CA LYS A 147 4.19 -9.67 16.26
C LYS A 147 4.41 -10.76 17.30
N LYS A 148 4.32 -12.03 16.89
CA LYS A 148 4.57 -13.18 17.76
C LYS A 148 6.04 -13.24 18.18
N ASP A 149 6.97 -13.00 17.26
CA ASP A 149 8.41 -13.07 17.53
C ASP A 149 8.89 -11.98 18.48
N PHE A 150 8.28 -10.79 18.39
CA PHE A 150 8.58 -9.65 19.25
C PHE A 150 7.64 -9.53 20.47
N ASN A 151 6.68 -10.44 20.64
CA ASN A 151 5.65 -10.39 21.69
C ASN A 151 5.03 -8.99 21.88
N THR A 152 4.76 -8.29 20.78
CA THR A 152 4.28 -6.90 20.81
C THR A 152 2.78 -6.82 20.59
N GLU A 153 2.10 -6.13 21.51
CA GLU A 153 0.68 -5.77 21.39
C GLU A 153 0.46 -4.47 20.59
N GLY A 154 1.55 -3.75 20.27
CA GLY A 154 1.52 -2.43 19.64
C GLY A 154 1.06 -2.42 18.16
N PRO A 155 0.87 -1.21 17.58
CA PRO A 155 0.44 -1.02 16.19
C PRO A 155 1.59 -1.27 15.21
N LEU A 156 2.07 -2.51 15.12
CA LEU A 156 2.99 -2.93 14.08
C LEU A 156 2.25 -3.04 12.73
N GLN A 157 2.77 -2.38 11.71
CA GLN A 157 2.22 -2.35 10.35
C GLN A 157 3.35 -2.44 9.32
N SER A 158 3.03 -2.91 8.11
CA SER A 158 3.97 -2.79 6.99
C SER A 158 4.08 -1.32 6.58
N SER A 159 5.29 -0.88 6.28
CA SER A 159 5.60 0.43 5.68
C SER A 159 4.80 0.73 4.40
N LEU A 160 4.39 -0.31 3.67
CA LEU A 160 3.59 -0.19 2.45
C LEU A 160 2.09 -0.13 2.72
N TYR A 161 1.65 -0.43 3.95
CA TYR A 161 0.24 -0.42 4.33
C TYR A 161 -0.42 0.92 4.00
N TYR A 162 0.11 2.01 4.56
CA TYR A 162 -0.51 3.31 4.44
C TYR A 162 -0.46 3.85 3.00
N PRO A 163 0.70 3.90 2.31
CA PRO A 163 0.75 4.43 0.94
C PRO A 163 -0.10 3.63 -0.06
N PHE A 164 -0.23 2.31 0.12
CA PHE A 164 -1.04 1.47 -0.75
C PHE A 164 -2.54 1.58 -0.43
N SER A 165 -2.89 1.61 0.87
CA SER A 165 -4.25 1.85 1.34
C SER A 165 -4.79 3.21 0.88
N GLU A 166 -4.00 4.28 0.95
CA GLU A 166 -4.36 5.60 0.41
C GLU A 166 -4.74 5.51 -1.08
N LYS A 167 -3.92 4.83 -1.89
CA LYS A 167 -4.16 4.70 -3.34
C LYS A 167 -5.37 3.83 -3.69
N LEU A 168 -5.73 2.87 -2.84
CA LEU A 168 -6.88 2.00 -3.03
C LEU A 168 -8.19 2.66 -2.57
N TYR A 169 -8.18 3.28 -1.39
CA TYR A 169 -9.40 3.77 -0.72
C TYR A 169 -9.81 5.17 -1.16
N LEU A 170 -8.86 6.08 -1.42
CA LEU A 170 -9.17 7.46 -1.78
C LEU A 170 -10.04 7.59 -3.06
N PRO A 171 -9.79 6.83 -4.15
CA PRO A 171 -10.68 6.83 -5.31
C PRO A 171 -12.10 6.37 -4.99
N VAL A 172 -12.27 5.41 -4.07
CA VAL A 172 -13.58 4.91 -3.64
C VAL A 172 -14.34 5.99 -2.89
N VAL A 173 -13.67 6.70 -1.96
CA VAL A 173 -14.27 7.83 -1.23
C VAL A 173 -14.63 8.97 -2.18
N MET A 174 -13.73 9.34 -3.09
CA MET A 174 -14.00 10.40 -4.07
C MET A 174 -15.21 10.07 -4.93
N ALA A 175 -15.33 8.83 -5.38
CA ALA A 175 -16.48 8.40 -6.15
C ALA A 175 -17.79 8.43 -5.34
N TYR A 176 -17.75 8.05 -4.06
CA TYR A 176 -18.91 8.16 -3.18
C TYR A 176 -19.38 9.62 -3.04
N VAL A 177 -18.44 10.57 -2.87
CA VAL A 177 -18.73 12.01 -2.82
C VAL A 177 -19.33 12.51 -4.14
N ILE A 178 -18.76 12.08 -5.28
CA ILE A 178 -19.28 12.42 -6.61
C ILE A 178 -20.70 11.89 -6.76
N MET A 179 -20.95 10.62 -6.45
CA MET A 179 -22.28 10.00 -6.55
C MET A 179 -23.33 10.72 -5.71
N TRP A 180 -22.98 11.16 -4.50
CA TRP A 180 -23.90 11.94 -3.67
C TRP A 180 -24.17 13.35 -4.23
N SER A 181 -23.26 13.86 -5.06
CA SER A 181 -23.39 15.15 -5.74
C SER A 181 -24.05 15.05 -7.12
N VAL A 182 -24.23 13.83 -7.67
CA VAL A 182 -24.75 13.58 -9.02
C VAL A 182 -26.16 14.14 -9.21
N GLU A 183 -27.05 14.00 -8.23
CA GLU A 183 -28.41 14.56 -8.32
C GLU A 183 -28.42 16.08 -8.51
N SER A 184 -27.45 16.80 -7.96
CA SER A 184 -27.32 18.25 -8.17
C SER A 184 -26.69 18.60 -9.53
N VAL A 185 -25.84 17.73 -10.08
CA VAL A 185 -25.09 17.98 -11.32
C VAL A 185 -25.83 17.52 -12.58
N PHE A 186 -26.64 16.46 -12.49
CA PHE A 186 -27.28 15.81 -13.63
C PHE A 186 -28.76 16.18 -13.82
N ASN A 187 -29.32 17.08 -12.99
CA ASN A 187 -30.73 17.48 -13.04
C ASN A 187 -31.11 18.39 -14.23
N SER A 188 -30.20 18.58 -15.20
CA SER A 188 -30.46 19.31 -16.43
C SER A 188 -30.64 18.35 -17.60
N ASN A 189 -31.75 18.48 -18.34
CA ASN A 189 -32.13 17.61 -19.47
C ASN A 189 -31.03 17.43 -20.54
N ASP A 190 -30.13 18.40 -20.72
CA ASP A 190 -29.04 18.31 -21.70
C ASP A 190 -27.93 17.33 -21.30
N ILE A 191 -27.70 17.14 -20.00
CA ILE A 191 -26.62 16.28 -19.49
C ILE A 191 -27.08 14.82 -19.40
N ALA A 192 -28.38 14.57 -19.21
CA ALA A 192 -28.95 13.22 -19.13
C ALA A 192 -28.62 12.37 -20.38
N ASN A 193 -28.68 12.96 -21.57
CA ASN A 193 -28.36 12.27 -22.83
C ASN A 193 -26.87 11.92 -22.99
N LEU A 194 -25.98 12.62 -22.29
CA LEU A 194 -24.54 12.39 -22.32
C LEU A 194 -24.06 11.50 -21.16
N ALA A 195 -24.89 11.28 -20.14
CA ALA A 195 -24.53 10.57 -18.91
C ALA A 195 -23.95 9.15 -19.17
N PRO A 196 -24.50 8.31 -20.07
CA PRO A 196 -23.91 7.00 -20.35
C PRO A 196 -22.51 7.09 -20.97
N SER A 197 -22.28 8.07 -21.85
CA SER A 197 -20.96 8.28 -22.48
C SER A 197 -19.92 8.80 -21.48
N ILE A 198 -20.32 9.72 -20.60
CA ILE A 198 -19.48 10.22 -19.50
C ILE A 198 -19.12 9.06 -18.56
N ALA A 199 -20.10 8.23 -18.19
CA ALA A 199 -19.88 7.06 -17.35
C ALA A 199 -18.92 6.06 -17.97
N ALA A 200 -19.00 5.83 -19.29
CA ALA A 200 -18.05 4.98 -20.01
C ALA A 200 -16.61 5.52 -19.93
N ILE A 201 -16.42 6.83 -20.11
CA ILE A 201 -15.10 7.47 -20.01
C ILE A 201 -14.54 7.30 -18.59
N ILE A 202 -15.36 7.56 -17.57
CA ILE A 202 -14.97 7.38 -16.16
C ILE A 202 -14.61 5.92 -15.90
N PHE A 203 -15.43 4.97 -16.35
CA PHE A 203 -15.17 3.54 -16.23
C PHE A 203 -13.83 3.13 -16.85
N ILE A 204 -13.52 3.63 -18.05
CA ILE A 204 -12.25 3.35 -18.74
C ILE A 204 -11.07 3.87 -17.93
N ILE A 205 -11.12 5.15 -17.51
CA ILE A 205 -10.05 5.78 -16.73
C ILE A 205 -9.84 5.02 -15.42
N LEU A 206 -10.93 4.73 -14.69
CA LEU A 206 -10.86 4.00 -13.43
C LEU A 206 -10.32 2.59 -13.64
N SER A 207 -10.77 1.87 -14.67
CA SER A 207 -10.29 0.52 -14.98
C SER A 207 -8.79 0.50 -15.26
N ILE A 208 -8.27 1.45 -16.03
CA ILE A 208 -6.82 1.59 -16.26
C ILE A 208 -6.10 1.89 -14.93
N TYR A 209 -6.65 2.78 -14.11
CA TYR A 209 -6.11 3.07 -12.78
C TYR A 209 -6.06 1.80 -11.90
N VAL A 210 -7.14 1.01 -11.85
CA VAL A 210 -7.21 -0.24 -11.09
C VAL A 210 -6.15 -1.22 -11.59
N LEU A 211 -6.11 -1.49 -12.89
CA LEU A 211 -5.17 -2.44 -13.48
C LEU A 211 -3.72 -2.06 -13.20
N THR A 212 -3.38 -0.78 -13.36
CA THR A 212 -2.03 -0.29 -13.09
C THR A 212 -1.67 -0.41 -11.61
N LEU A 213 -2.59 -0.12 -10.69
CA LEU A 213 -2.37 -0.24 -9.25
C LEU A 213 -2.22 -1.71 -8.82
N LEU A 214 -2.99 -2.62 -9.41
CA LEU A 214 -2.86 -4.07 -9.19
C LEU A 214 -1.51 -4.60 -9.72
N GLU A 215 -1.05 -4.16 -10.88
CA GLU A 215 0.29 -4.54 -11.40
C GLU A 215 1.40 -4.01 -10.48
N VAL A 216 1.29 -2.77 -9.98
CA VAL A 216 2.22 -2.21 -8.99
C VAL A 216 2.27 -3.05 -7.71
N TRP A 217 1.12 -3.50 -7.22
CA TRP A 217 1.04 -4.37 -6.06
C TRP A 217 1.68 -5.74 -6.29
N GLN A 218 1.42 -6.35 -7.44
CA GLN A 218 2.05 -7.61 -7.82
C GLN A 218 3.57 -7.49 -7.91
N ILE A 219 4.10 -6.34 -8.35
CA ILE A 219 5.54 -6.06 -8.34
C ILE A 219 6.03 -5.94 -6.89
N LYS A 220 5.36 -5.15 -6.05
CA LYS A 220 5.81 -4.87 -4.67
C LYS A 220 5.69 -6.05 -3.71
N THR A 221 4.68 -6.91 -3.88
CA THR A 221 4.52 -8.14 -3.09
C THR A 221 5.64 -9.16 -3.30
N LYS A 222 6.40 -9.05 -4.40
CA LYS A 222 7.57 -9.89 -4.64
C LYS A 222 8.82 -9.40 -3.92
N THR A 223 8.92 -8.09 -3.68
CA THR A 223 10.14 -7.44 -3.17
C THR A 223 10.03 -6.99 -1.71
N ALA A 224 8.81 -6.80 -1.20
CA ALA A 224 8.56 -6.34 0.15
C ALA A 224 7.86 -7.43 0.97
N LEU A 225 7.87 -7.27 2.29
CA LEU A 225 7.13 -8.10 3.25
C LEU A 225 5.60 -7.86 3.17
N ILE A 226 5.01 -7.95 1.96
CA ILE A 226 3.56 -7.92 1.67
C ILE A 226 3.06 -9.23 1.07
#